data_AF-A0A6I5C0N8-F1
#
_entry.id   AF-A0A6I5C0N8-F1
#
_cell.length_a   1.000
_cell.length_b   1.000
_cell.length_c   1.000
_cell.angle_alpha   90.00
_cell.angle_beta   90.00
_cell.angle_gamma   90.00
#
_symmetry.space_group_name_H-M   'P 1'
#
loop_
_entity.id
_entity.type
_entity.pdbx_description
1 polymer ?
#
loop_
_entity_poly.entity_id
_entity_poly.type
_entity_poly.pdbx_seq_one_letter_code
_entity_poly.pdbx_strand_id
1 'polypeptide(L)'
;GGSVSLYMAHGGTNFGLWAGANHDGERLQPTVTSYDSDAPIAEHGALTPKFHALRQKLAAPGAGAARELPDPPADAPLLAPRTLEVTLHPGLLSALRAVAEPVRAPLPLSFEELGQASGLVLYSAEPLLPPGPQELTVTGLHDRAQVFVDGAPVAVLDRETASFTVPGAGARVRLELLVENQGRINYGP
;
A
#
# COMPACT_ATOMS: atom_id res chain seq x y z
N GLY A 1 7.34 -19.53 -36.76
CA GLY A 1 6.24 -19.79 -35.83
C GLY A 1 6.74 -19.65 -34.41
N GLY A 2 6.77 -18.42 -33.89
CA GLY A 2 7.06 -18.16 -32.48
C GLY A 2 5.77 -18.19 -31.64
N SER A 3 5.89 -18.51 -30.36
CA SER A 3 4.79 -18.39 -29.39
C SER A 3 4.96 -17.11 -28.57
N VAL A 4 3.86 -16.53 -28.11
CA VAL A 4 3.84 -15.32 -27.29
C VAL A 4 2.93 -15.52 -26.07
N SER A 5 3.34 -14.95 -24.93
CA SER A 5 2.50 -14.76 -23.75
C SER A 5 2.34 -13.27 -23.50
N LEU A 6 1.10 -12.79 -23.36
CA LEU A 6 0.80 -11.37 -23.15
C LEU A 6 0.80 -11.07 -21.64
N TYR A 7 1.81 -10.32 -21.18
CA TYR A 7 1.89 -9.81 -19.82
C TYR A 7 1.60 -8.30 -19.82
N MET A 8 0.42 -7.83 -19.38
CA MET A 8 -0.78 -8.57 -18.99
C MET A 8 -1.83 -8.57 -20.11
N ALA A 9 -2.50 -9.70 -20.33
CA ALA A 9 -3.71 -9.75 -21.17
C ALA A 9 -4.92 -9.12 -20.47
N HIS A 10 -5.02 -9.35 -19.16
CA HIS A 10 -5.91 -8.70 -18.20
C HIS A 10 -5.13 -8.63 -16.89
N GLY A 11 -4.92 -7.44 -16.34
CA GLY A 11 -4.17 -7.28 -15.09
C GLY A 11 -5.06 -7.32 -13.85
N GLY A 12 -6.15 -6.56 -13.83
CA GLY A 12 -7.12 -6.54 -12.73
C GLY A 12 -6.74 -5.59 -11.60
N THR A 13 -6.85 -6.03 -10.35
CA THR A 13 -6.71 -5.19 -9.15
C THR A 13 -5.91 -5.91 -8.06
N ASN A 14 -4.98 -5.20 -7.42
CA ASN A 14 -4.31 -5.61 -6.20
C ASN A 14 -5.21 -5.33 -4.99
N PHE A 15 -6.23 -6.16 -4.76
CA PHE A 15 -7.18 -5.96 -3.67
C PHE A 15 -6.53 -5.96 -2.28
N GLY A 16 -7.17 -5.30 -1.31
CA GLY A 16 -6.72 -5.29 0.07
C GLY A 16 -5.29 -4.76 0.22
N LEU A 17 -4.42 -5.56 0.83
CA LEU A 17 -3.03 -5.21 1.12
C LEU A 17 -2.04 -6.11 0.35
N TRP A 18 -2.44 -6.55 -0.84
CA TRP A 18 -1.66 -7.46 -1.69
C TRP A 18 -0.73 -6.75 -2.68
N ALA A 19 -0.84 -5.43 -2.82
CA ALA A 19 0.09 -4.66 -3.64
C ALA A 19 1.53 -4.83 -3.10
N GLY A 20 2.48 -5.02 -4.01
CA GLY A 20 3.91 -5.01 -3.66
C GLY A 20 4.52 -3.63 -3.87
N ALA A 21 5.84 -3.57 -3.80
CA ALA A 21 6.61 -2.36 -4.07
C ALA A 21 7.86 -2.68 -4.91
N ASN A 22 8.42 -1.64 -5.52
CA ASN A 22 9.77 -1.64 -6.06
C ASN A 22 10.66 -0.72 -5.23
N HIS A 23 11.97 -0.78 -5.47
CA HIS A 23 12.94 0.16 -4.91
C HIS A 23 13.95 0.54 -5.99
N ASP A 24 14.16 1.83 -6.20
CA ASP A 24 15.06 2.34 -7.26
C ASP A 24 16.52 2.55 -6.79
N GLY A 25 16.80 2.24 -5.52
CA GLY A 25 18.08 2.47 -4.86
C GLY A 25 18.08 3.69 -3.97
N GLU A 26 17.11 4.59 -4.14
CA GLU A 26 16.94 5.79 -3.32
C GLU A 26 15.65 5.73 -2.49
N ARG A 27 14.55 5.27 -3.10
CA ARG A 27 13.22 5.35 -2.49
C ARG A 27 12.41 4.09 -2.70
N LEU A 28 11.56 3.79 -1.72
CA LEU A 28 10.47 2.83 -1.91
C LEU A 28 9.42 3.37 -2.90
N GLN A 29 8.95 2.49 -3.78
CA GLN A 29 7.93 2.77 -4.78
C GLN A 29 6.76 1.78 -4.63
N PRO A 30 5.80 2.06 -3.73
CA PRO A 30 4.60 1.25 -3.58
C PRO A 30 3.81 1.14 -4.89
N THR A 31 3.41 -0.08 -5.26
CA THR A 31 2.55 -0.29 -6.42
C THR A 31 1.13 0.16 -6.08
N VAL A 32 0.49 0.86 -7.00
CA VAL A 32 -0.91 1.28 -6.81
C VAL A 32 -1.86 0.08 -6.78
N THR A 33 -3.07 0.29 -6.23
CA THR A 33 -4.11 -0.75 -6.14
C THR A 33 -4.56 -1.23 -7.51
N SER A 34 -4.74 -0.32 -8.47
CA SER A 34 -5.09 -0.70 -9.84
C SER A 34 -3.94 -1.48 -10.47
N TYR A 35 -4.25 -2.65 -11.04
CA TYR A 35 -3.31 -3.43 -11.83
C TYR A 35 -3.74 -3.48 -13.31
N ASP A 36 -4.51 -2.49 -13.78
CA ASP A 36 -5.01 -2.37 -15.16
C ASP A 36 -3.92 -2.67 -16.21
N SER A 37 -2.70 -2.19 -15.95
CA SER A 37 -1.50 -2.44 -16.77
C SER A 37 -1.61 -1.93 -18.21
N ASP A 38 -2.59 -1.05 -18.51
CA ASP A 38 -2.97 -0.70 -19.88
C ASP A 38 -3.17 -1.99 -20.72
N ALA A 39 -3.74 -3.02 -20.11
CA ALA A 39 -3.91 -4.33 -20.72
C ALA A 39 -4.97 -4.28 -21.84
N PRO A 40 -4.98 -5.25 -22.77
CA PRO A 40 -6.07 -5.42 -23.73
C PRO A 40 -7.45 -5.48 -23.05
N ILE A 41 -7.54 -6.09 -21.88
CA ILE A 41 -8.75 -6.14 -21.06
C ILE A 41 -8.52 -5.30 -19.80
N ALA A 42 -9.27 -4.21 -19.68
CA ALA A 42 -9.12 -3.22 -18.60
C ALA A 42 -9.41 -3.83 -17.20
N GLU A 43 -9.08 -3.11 -16.14
CA GLU A 43 -9.27 -3.54 -14.73
C GLU A 43 -10.69 -4.05 -14.44
N HIS A 44 -11.72 -3.31 -14.88
CA HIS A 44 -13.12 -3.71 -14.76
C HIS A 44 -13.62 -4.75 -15.79
N GLY A 45 -12.74 -5.29 -16.63
CA GLY A 45 -13.05 -6.31 -17.62
C GLY A 45 -13.52 -5.81 -19.00
N ALA A 46 -13.68 -4.50 -19.20
CA ALA A 46 -14.08 -3.98 -20.51
C ALA A 46 -12.99 -4.19 -21.57
N LEU A 47 -13.43 -4.41 -22.81
CA LEU A 47 -12.56 -4.66 -23.95
C LEU A 47 -12.05 -3.32 -24.49
N THR A 48 -10.72 -3.14 -24.53
CA THR A 48 -10.12 -1.89 -24.98
C THR A 48 -9.88 -1.88 -26.49
N PRO A 49 -9.56 -0.72 -27.11
CA PRO A 49 -9.09 -0.69 -28.49
C PRO A 49 -7.90 -1.61 -28.76
N LYS A 50 -7.03 -1.82 -27.75
CA LYS A 50 -5.89 -2.74 -27.82
C LYS A 50 -6.33 -4.20 -27.95
N PHE A 51 -7.40 -4.63 -27.26
CA PHE A 51 -7.98 -5.95 -27.46
C PHE A 51 -8.47 -6.16 -28.88
N HIS A 52 -9.24 -5.21 -29.43
CA HIS A 52 -9.78 -5.34 -30.78
C HIS A 52 -8.68 -5.41 -31.84
N ALA A 53 -7.62 -4.59 -31.70
CA ALA A 53 -6.46 -4.63 -32.58
C ALA A 53 -5.71 -5.96 -32.52
N LEU A 54 -5.44 -6.49 -31.31
CA LEU A 54 -4.78 -7.79 -31.14
C LEU A 54 -5.63 -8.93 -31.70
N ARG A 55 -6.93 -8.95 -31.41
CA ARG A 55 -7.87 -9.95 -31.93
C ARG A 55 -7.88 -9.97 -33.46
N GLN A 56 -7.92 -8.80 -34.11
CA GLN A 56 -7.87 -8.70 -35.56
C GLN A 56 -6.55 -9.26 -36.13
N LYS A 57 -5.41 -8.93 -35.50
CA LYS A 57 -4.09 -9.40 -35.95
C LYS A 57 -3.90 -10.91 -35.77
N LEU A 58 -4.35 -11.46 -34.65
CA LEU A 58 -4.23 -12.88 -34.34
C LEU A 58 -5.24 -13.74 -35.12
N ALA A 59 -6.36 -13.17 -35.55
CA ALA A 59 -7.35 -13.81 -36.42
C ALA A 59 -6.99 -13.75 -37.92
N ALA A 60 -5.94 -13.03 -38.31
CA ALA A 60 -5.61 -12.82 -39.71
C ALA A 60 -5.22 -14.14 -40.41
N PRO A 61 -5.55 -14.33 -41.69
CA PRO A 61 -5.13 -15.51 -42.45
C PRO A 61 -3.62 -15.75 -42.37
N GLY A 62 -3.20 -16.97 -42.04
CA GLY A 62 -1.80 -17.34 -41.87
C GLY A 62 -1.22 -17.09 -40.47
N ALA A 63 -1.97 -16.48 -39.54
CA ALA A 63 -1.55 -16.29 -38.14
C ALA A 63 -1.70 -17.56 -37.26
N GLY A 64 -2.12 -18.69 -37.85
CA GLY A 64 -2.28 -19.97 -37.14
C GLY A 64 -3.58 -20.13 -36.35
N ALA A 65 -4.53 -19.20 -36.48
CA ALA A 65 -5.88 -19.36 -35.93
C ALA A 65 -6.62 -20.48 -36.68
N ALA A 66 -6.51 -21.71 -36.17
CA ALA A 66 -7.12 -22.91 -36.75
C ALA A 66 -8.65 -22.98 -36.53
N ARG A 67 -9.23 -22.04 -35.78
CA ARG A 67 -10.65 -21.99 -35.42
C ARG A 67 -11.19 -20.58 -35.49
N GLU A 68 -12.47 -20.50 -35.83
CA GLU A 68 -13.30 -19.30 -35.68
C GLU A 68 -13.29 -18.85 -34.21
N LEU A 69 -13.07 -17.54 -34.00
CA LEU A 69 -13.03 -16.95 -32.67
C LEU A 69 -14.46 -16.70 -32.16
N PRO A 70 -14.78 -17.01 -30.90
CA PRO A 70 -16.08 -16.72 -30.33
C PRO A 70 -16.32 -15.21 -30.24
N ASP A 71 -17.53 -14.75 -30.49
CA ASP A 71 -17.88 -13.33 -30.37
C ASP A 71 -17.45 -12.74 -29.01
N PRO A 72 -16.98 -11.48 -28.97
CA PRO A 72 -16.67 -10.83 -27.71
C PRO A 72 -17.91 -10.74 -26.82
N PRO A 73 -17.77 -10.96 -25.49
CA PRO A 73 -18.88 -10.75 -24.57
C PRO A 73 -19.31 -9.27 -24.55
N ALA A 74 -20.57 -9.03 -24.16
CA ALA A 74 -21.04 -7.68 -23.89
C ALA A 74 -20.38 -7.10 -22.62
N ASP A 75 -20.22 -5.79 -22.58
CA ASP A 75 -19.67 -5.10 -21.41
C ASP A 75 -20.58 -5.28 -20.18
N ALA A 76 -19.94 -5.38 -19.00
CA ALA A 76 -20.65 -5.40 -17.74
C ALA A 76 -21.35 -4.05 -17.49
N PRO A 77 -22.57 -4.03 -16.95
CA PRO A 77 -23.27 -2.78 -16.66
C PRO A 77 -22.55 -1.99 -15.56
N LEU A 78 -22.25 -0.72 -15.85
CA LEU A 78 -21.66 0.19 -14.87
C LEU A 78 -22.75 1.01 -14.18
N LEU A 79 -22.71 1.01 -12.85
CA LEU A 79 -23.60 1.82 -12.04
C LEU A 79 -23.06 3.25 -11.94
N ALA A 80 -23.96 4.23 -11.93
CA ALA A 80 -23.58 5.62 -11.67
C ALA A 80 -23.02 5.79 -10.24
N PRO A 81 -22.03 6.67 -10.04
CA PRO A 81 -21.53 7.00 -8.72
C PRO A 81 -22.64 7.48 -7.78
N ARG A 82 -22.49 7.20 -6.48
CA ARG A 82 -23.42 7.63 -5.43
C ARG A 82 -22.68 8.41 -4.36
N THR A 83 -23.36 9.39 -3.78
CA THR A 83 -22.89 10.10 -2.59
C THR A 83 -23.48 9.45 -1.35
N LEU A 84 -22.64 9.24 -0.34
CA LEU A 84 -23.03 8.70 0.96
C LEU A 84 -22.64 9.71 2.03
N GLU A 85 -23.51 9.88 3.04
CA GLU A 85 -23.16 10.67 4.23
C GLU A 85 -22.16 9.89 5.09
N VAL A 86 -21.09 10.56 5.52
CA VAL A 86 -20.06 9.97 6.38
C VAL A 86 -20.31 10.40 7.82
N THR A 87 -20.61 9.43 8.69
CA THR A 87 -20.65 9.66 10.14
C THR A 87 -19.28 9.42 10.74
N LEU A 88 -18.75 10.40 11.48
CA LEU A 88 -17.44 10.27 12.12
C LEU A 88 -17.57 9.44 13.42
N HIS A 89 -16.66 8.48 13.57
CA HIS A 89 -16.54 7.62 14.75
C HIS A 89 -15.25 7.96 15.53
N PRO A 90 -15.04 7.40 16.75
CA PRO A 90 -13.80 7.57 17.48
C PRO A 90 -12.58 7.27 16.62
N GLY A 91 -11.55 8.11 16.73
CA GLY A 91 -10.36 8.02 15.88
C GLY A 91 -9.61 6.70 16.07
N LEU A 92 -8.92 6.27 15.01
CA LEU A 92 -8.19 4.99 14.95
C LEU A 92 -7.28 4.74 16.17
N LEU A 93 -6.54 5.75 16.64
CA LEU A 93 -5.66 5.59 17.81
C LEU A 93 -6.43 5.20 19.08
N SER A 94 -7.60 5.80 19.31
CA SER A 94 -8.44 5.45 20.46
C SER A 94 -8.98 4.03 20.35
N ALA A 95 -9.35 3.60 19.14
CA ALA A 95 -9.79 2.24 18.89
C ALA A 95 -8.65 1.24 19.12
N LEU A 96 -7.46 1.46 18.55
CA LEU A 96 -6.30 0.59 18.71
C LEU A 96 -5.91 0.40 20.18
N ARG A 97 -5.88 1.50 20.96
CA ARG A 97 -5.61 1.44 22.41
C ARG A 97 -6.67 0.67 23.20
N ALA A 98 -7.91 0.62 22.71
CA ALA A 98 -9.02 -0.03 23.40
C ALA A 98 -9.16 -1.53 23.04
N VAL A 99 -8.77 -1.92 21.83
CA VAL A 99 -9.06 -3.27 21.29
C VAL A 99 -7.85 -4.20 21.26
N ALA A 100 -6.63 -3.66 21.22
CA ALA A 100 -5.43 -4.48 21.07
C ALA A 100 -4.76 -4.75 22.43
N GLU A 101 -4.52 -6.02 22.74
CA GLU A 101 -3.64 -6.39 23.84
C GLU A 101 -2.18 -6.06 23.44
N PRO A 102 -1.48 -5.20 24.19
CA PRO A 102 -0.16 -4.75 23.78
C PRO A 102 0.90 -5.84 24.00
N VAL A 103 1.65 -6.16 22.95
CA VAL A 103 2.90 -6.92 23.09
C VAL A 103 3.96 -5.99 23.67
N ARG A 104 4.57 -6.39 24.79
CA ARG A 104 5.63 -5.63 25.48
C ARG A 104 6.99 -6.20 25.12
N ALA A 105 7.89 -5.35 24.64
CA ALA A 105 9.26 -5.70 24.32
C ALA A 105 10.20 -4.53 24.66
N PRO A 106 11.48 -4.79 24.98
CA PRO A 106 12.46 -3.74 25.27
C PRO A 106 12.87 -2.94 24.02
N LEU A 107 12.66 -3.50 22.83
CA LEU A 107 12.90 -2.89 21.52
C LEU A 107 11.66 -3.05 20.65
N PRO A 108 11.39 -2.14 19.70
CA PRO A 108 10.28 -2.29 18.77
C PRO A 108 10.49 -3.55 17.91
N LEU A 109 9.52 -4.47 17.97
CA LEU A 109 9.50 -5.68 17.16
C LEU A 109 9.08 -5.38 15.73
N SER A 110 9.57 -6.11 14.74
CA SER A 110 9.08 -6.00 13.36
C SER A 110 7.63 -6.52 13.24
N PHE A 111 7.00 -6.23 12.11
CA PHE A 111 5.68 -6.78 11.78
C PHE A 111 5.68 -8.32 11.79
N GLU A 112 6.74 -8.94 11.27
CA GLU A 112 6.91 -10.40 11.22
C GLU A 112 7.08 -11.02 12.61
N GLU A 113 7.85 -10.37 13.48
CA GLU A 113 8.02 -10.81 14.88
C GLU A 113 6.71 -10.72 15.67
N LEU A 114 5.83 -9.78 15.31
CA LEU A 114 4.47 -9.65 15.84
C LEU A 114 3.46 -10.61 15.18
N GLY A 115 3.87 -11.37 14.17
CA GLY A 115 2.98 -12.24 13.39
C GLY A 115 1.96 -11.48 12.53
N GLN A 116 2.21 -10.20 12.25
CA GLN A 116 1.33 -9.36 11.44
C GLN A 116 1.87 -9.23 10.02
N ALA A 117 1.18 -9.83 9.05
CA ALA A 117 1.64 -9.84 7.67
C ALA A 117 1.59 -8.45 7.01
N SER A 118 0.51 -7.69 7.15
CA SER A 118 0.34 -6.38 6.49
C SER A 118 -0.55 -5.46 7.33
N GLY A 119 -0.59 -4.17 6.96
CA GLY A 119 -1.51 -3.20 7.54
C GLY A 119 -0.79 -2.20 8.43
N LEU A 120 -1.30 -2.01 9.65
CA LEU A 120 -0.85 -0.96 10.57
C LEU A 120 -0.44 -1.54 11.92
N VAL A 121 0.68 -1.06 12.48
CA VAL A 121 1.09 -1.36 13.86
C VAL A 121 1.30 -0.06 14.60
N LEU A 122 0.76 0.02 15.82
CA LEU A 122 0.98 1.15 16.74
C LEU A 122 2.09 0.79 17.74
N TYR A 123 3.24 1.44 17.61
CA TYR A 123 4.30 1.38 18.61
C TYR A 123 4.11 2.50 19.62
N SER A 124 4.30 2.20 20.91
CA SER A 124 4.14 3.18 21.98
C SER A 124 5.25 3.04 23.03
N ALA A 125 5.79 4.19 23.45
CA ALA A 125 6.78 4.29 24.51
C ALA A 125 6.54 5.55 25.37
N GLU A 126 7.14 5.57 26.56
CA GLU A 126 7.04 6.71 27.49
C GLU A 126 8.42 7.31 27.84
N PRO A 127 9.15 7.87 26.87
CA PRO A 127 10.47 8.44 27.11
C PRO A 127 10.39 9.73 27.95
N LEU A 128 11.45 10.02 28.70
CA LEU A 128 11.70 11.33 29.29
C LEU A 128 12.34 12.22 28.22
N LEU A 129 11.68 13.30 27.80
CA LEU A 129 12.26 14.28 26.88
C LEU A 129 12.98 15.39 27.65
N PRO A 130 14.32 15.53 27.54
CA PRO A 130 15.06 16.61 28.19
C PRO A 130 14.58 18.01 27.75
N PRO A 131 14.79 19.06 28.56
CA PRO A 131 14.45 20.42 28.16
C PRO A 131 15.14 20.85 26.85
N GLY A 132 14.38 21.50 25.96
CA GLY A 132 14.88 22.03 24.69
C GLY A 132 14.57 21.12 23.48
N PRO A 133 15.03 21.49 22.27
CA PRO A 133 14.77 20.72 21.06
C PRO A 133 15.43 19.35 21.11
N GLN A 134 14.64 18.30 20.90
CA GLN A 134 15.10 16.91 20.83
C GLN A 134 14.87 16.38 19.43
N GLU A 135 15.94 15.98 18.75
CA GLU A 135 15.84 15.24 17.49
C GLU A 135 15.63 13.75 17.80
N LEU A 136 14.60 13.18 17.19
CA LEU A 136 14.24 11.78 17.30
C LEU A 136 14.37 11.15 15.92
N THR A 137 15.08 10.02 15.85
CA THR A 137 15.30 9.26 14.61
C THR A 137 14.75 7.85 14.76
N VAL A 138 13.99 7.42 13.76
CA VAL A 138 13.42 6.07 13.68
C VAL A 138 14.30 5.22 12.78
N THR A 139 15.20 4.45 13.39
CA THR A 139 16.09 3.56 12.65
C THR A 139 15.31 2.34 12.14
N GLY A 140 15.40 2.06 10.83
CA GLY A 140 14.75 0.89 10.22
C GLY A 140 13.25 1.03 10.00
N LEU A 141 12.75 2.26 9.78
CA LEU A 141 11.36 2.50 9.44
C LEU A 141 10.99 1.83 8.09
N HIS A 142 10.11 0.84 8.13
CA HIS A 142 9.48 0.21 6.95
C HIS A 142 7.95 0.27 7.09
N ASP A 143 7.22 1.16 6.41
CA ASP A 143 7.70 2.10 5.37
C ASP A 143 7.39 3.56 5.71
N ARG A 144 6.26 3.80 6.38
CA ARG A 144 5.78 5.14 6.69
C ARG A 144 5.21 5.20 8.09
N ALA A 145 5.50 6.26 8.84
CA ALA A 145 5.00 6.45 10.19
C ALA A 145 4.29 7.79 10.36
N GLN A 146 3.13 7.76 11.02
CA GLN A 146 2.54 8.95 11.61
C GLN A 146 2.93 9.01 13.08
N VAL A 147 3.49 10.14 13.52
CA VAL A 147 4.05 10.29 14.86
C VAL A 147 3.16 11.18 15.72
N PHE A 148 2.94 10.74 16.96
CA PHE A 148 2.12 11.44 17.94
C PHE A 148 2.88 11.59 19.26
N VAL A 149 2.77 12.77 19.88
CA VAL A 149 3.24 13.03 21.25
C VAL A 149 2.04 13.45 22.08
N ASP A 150 1.78 12.72 23.16
CA ASP A 150 0.60 12.87 24.03
C ASP A 150 -0.74 12.88 23.25
N GLY A 151 -0.76 12.17 22.12
CA GLY A 151 -1.91 12.06 21.21
C GLY A 151 -2.03 13.17 20.16
N ALA A 152 -1.18 14.21 20.20
CA ALA A 152 -1.14 15.24 19.17
C ALA A 152 -0.23 14.81 17.99
N PRO A 153 -0.66 14.97 16.72
CA PRO A 153 0.19 14.65 15.58
C PRO A 153 1.34 15.65 15.48
N VAL A 154 2.57 15.16 15.33
CA VAL A 154 3.78 15.99 15.28
C VAL A 154 4.60 15.83 14.02
N ALA A 155 4.58 14.66 13.39
CA ALA A 155 5.35 14.39 12.19
C ALA A 155 4.74 13.26 11.35
N VAL A 156 5.13 13.23 10.08
CA VAL A 156 4.98 12.11 9.18
C VAL A 156 6.36 11.79 8.66
N LEU A 157 6.75 10.52 8.77
CA LEU A 157 8.06 10.03 8.37
C LEU A 157 7.88 9.02 7.24
N ASP A 158 8.74 9.10 6.23
CA ASP A 158 8.93 8.03 5.26
C ASP A 158 10.28 7.35 5.54
N ARG A 159 10.51 6.18 4.93
CA ARG A 159 11.73 5.37 5.11
C ARG A 159 13.02 6.19 4.93
N GLU A 160 13.02 7.14 4.00
CA GLU A 160 14.19 7.97 3.67
C GLU A 160 14.33 9.22 4.57
N THR A 161 13.26 9.62 5.25
CA THR A 161 13.18 10.85 6.06
C THR A 161 12.70 10.55 7.47
N ALA A 162 13.38 9.62 8.13
CA ALA A 162 12.96 9.05 9.40
C ALA A 162 13.39 9.84 10.66
N SER A 163 13.53 11.17 10.57
CA SER A 163 13.93 12.03 11.69
C SER A 163 13.00 13.24 11.83
N PHE A 164 12.75 13.65 13.08
CA PHE A 164 11.93 14.83 13.40
C PHE A 164 12.35 15.44 14.74
N THR A 165 12.02 16.71 14.94
CA THR A 165 12.36 17.44 16.17
C THR A 165 11.12 17.77 16.97
N VAL A 166 11.17 17.53 18.28
CA VAL A 166 10.11 17.88 19.23
C VAL A 166 10.67 18.70 20.40
N PRO A 167 9.91 19.66 20.95
CA PRO A 167 10.31 20.35 22.16
C PRO A 167 10.16 19.43 23.38
N GLY A 168 11.22 19.29 24.17
CA GLY A 168 11.15 18.61 25.46
C GLY A 168 11.02 19.59 26.62
N ALA A 169 10.31 19.15 27.66
CA ALA A 169 10.01 19.93 28.86
C ALA A 169 10.68 19.34 30.12
N GLY A 170 11.56 18.34 29.99
CA GLY A 170 12.08 17.59 31.13
C GLY A 170 11.05 16.64 31.75
N ALA A 171 10.07 16.19 30.98
CA ALA A 171 8.96 15.36 31.43
C ALA A 171 8.80 14.09 30.57
N ARG A 172 8.18 13.06 31.15
CA ARG A 172 7.77 11.88 30.38
C ARG A 172 6.60 12.23 29.49
N VAL A 173 6.63 11.76 28.25
CA VAL A 173 5.57 11.93 27.26
C VAL A 173 5.16 10.57 26.73
N ARG A 174 3.92 10.42 26.27
CA ARG A 174 3.53 9.26 25.47
C ARG A 174 3.92 9.51 24.01
N LEU A 175 4.94 8.80 23.54
CA LEU A 175 5.37 8.81 22.14
C LEU A 175 4.75 7.61 21.42
N GLU A 176 4.06 7.86 20.32
CA GLU A 176 3.37 6.85 19.54
C GLU A 176 3.69 6.98 18.05
N LEU A 177 4.00 5.85 17.41
CA LEU A 177 4.25 5.76 15.98
C LEU A 177 3.24 4.78 15.38
N LEU A 178 2.32 5.28 14.56
CA LEU A 178 1.45 4.44 13.74
C LEU A 178 2.17 4.16 12.43
N VAL A 179 2.72 2.95 12.32
CA VAL A 179 3.52 2.50 11.18
C VAL A 179 2.65 1.75 10.18
N GLU A 180 2.79 2.10 8.91
CA GLU A 180 2.13 1.50 7.76
C GLU A 180 3.12 0.70 6.92
N ASN A 181 2.73 -0.53 6.59
CA ASN A 181 3.37 -1.35 5.57
C ASN A 181 2.73 -1.01 4.21
N GLN A 182 3.51 -0.41 3.30
CA GLN A 182 3.03 0.07 2.00
C GLN A 182 3.18 -0.96 0.88
N GLY A 183 3.48 -2.22 1.23
CA GLY A 183 3.72 -3.31 0.30
C GLY A 183 5.19 -3.72 0.30
N ARG A 184 5.45 -5.02 0.44
CA ARG A 184 6.82 -5.55 0.41
C ARG A 184 7.41 -5.49 -0.99
N ILE A 185 8.72 -5.26 -1.05
CA ILE A 185 9.49 -5.28 -2.30
C ILE A 185 9.34 -6.65 -2.97
N ASN A 186 8.98 -6.67 -4.25
CA ASN A 186 8.77 -7.89 -5.03
C ASN A 186 9.75 -8.06 -6.21
N TYR A 187 10.67 -7.11 -6.40
CA TYR A 187 11.69 -7.14 -7.44
C TYR A 187 12.93 -6.33 -7.03
N GLY A 188 14.11 -6.82 -7.43
CA GLY A 188 15.41 -6.18 -7.15
C GLY A 188 16.02 -6.61 -5.80
N PRO A 189 17.28 -6.19 -5.53
CA PRO A 189 17.92 -6.35 -4.22
C PRO A 189 17.32 -5.42 -3.15
#